data_AF-A0A5K1GI73-F1
#
_entry.id   AF-A0A5K1GI73-F1
#
_cell.length_a   1.000
_cell.length_b   1.000
_cell.length_c   1.000
_cell.angle_alpha   90.00
_cell.angle_beta   90.00
_cell.angle_gamma   90.00
#
_symmetry.space_group_name_H-M   'P 1'
#
loop_
_entity.id
_entity.type
_entity.pdbx_description
1 polymer ?
#
loop_
_entity_poly.entity_id
_entity_poly.type
_entity_poly.pdbx_seq_one_letter_code
_entity_poly.pdbx_strand_id
1 'polypeptide(L)' 'RGNMGWIEESEMQCMTIEEGEVFRLPAGSVFYVSSEPSEMRRKLRLHAIFTNSNDEIA' A
#
# COMPACT_ATOMS: atom_id res chain seq x y z
N ARG A 1 -1.49 10.55 -7.44
CA ARG A 1 -0.60 10.55 -6.27
C ARG A 1 -1.43 10.28 -5.02
N GLY A 2 -0.88 9.52 -4.09
CA GLY A 2 -1.47 9.28 -2.78
C GLY A 2 -0.39 9.19 -1.73
N ASN A 3 -0.80 8.98 -0.48
CA ASN A 3 0.11 8.67 0.60
C ASN A 3 -0.29 7.33 1.21
N MET A 4 0.69 6.47 1.44
CA MET A 4 0.53 5.21 2.16
C MET A 4 1.25 5.32 3.49
N GLY A 5 0.61 4.89 4.56
CA GLY A 5 1.28 4.68 5.84
C GLY A 5 1.03 3.29 6.38
N TRP A 6 2.02 2.73 7.07
CA TRP A 6 1.96 1.42 7.71
C TRP A 6 2.67 1.43 9.06
N ILE A 7 2.37 0.43 9.89
CA ILE A 7 3.06 0.25 11.18
C ILE A 7 4.13 -0.83 11.02
N GLU A 8 5.34 -0.50 11.42
CA GLU A 8 6.49 -1.40 11.46
C GLU A 8 7.16 -1.25 12.83
N GLU A 9 7.32 -2.35 13.58
CA GLU A 9 7.98 -2.36 14.90
C GLU A 9 7.45 -1.32 15.92
N SER A 10 6.15 -0.97 15.84
CA SER A 10 5.47 0.06 16.63
C SER A 10 5.75 1.51 16.20
N GLU A 11 6.47 1.71 15.10
CA GLU A 11 6.65 3.01 14.45
C GLU A 11 5.74 3.15 13.23
N MET A 12 5.23 4.36 13.02
CA MET A 12 4.41 4.69 11.86
C MET A 12 5.30 5.18 10.72
N GLN A 13 5.33 4.41 9.63
CA GLN A 13 5.99 4.78 8.39
C GLN A 13 4.98 5.44 7.44
N CYS A 14 5.44 6.41 6.65
CA CYS A 14 4.64 7.14 5.67
C CYS A 14 5.45 7.41 4.41
N MET A 15 4.83 7.20 3.26
CA MET A 15 5.42 7.57 1.97
C MET A 15 4.38 8.07 0.98
N THR A 16 4.85 8.85 0.01
CA THR A 16 4.08 9.15 -1.20
C THR A 16 4.11 7.96 -2.13
N ILE A 17 2.97 7.71 -2.79
CA ILE A 17 2.83 6.71 -3.85
C ILE A 17 2.34 7.32 -5.17
N GLU A 18 2.85 6.80 -6.27
CA GLU A 18 2.54 7.19 -7.64
C GLU A 18 2.02 6.02 -8.49
N GLU A 19 1.47 6.34 -9.67
CA GLU A 19 0.92 5.34 -10.57
C GLU A 19 2.04 4.48 -11.17
N GLY A 20 1.88 3.16 -11.10
CA GLY A 20 2.87 2.20 -11.59
C GLY A 20 3.84 1.67 -10.53
N GLU A 21 3.84 2.23 -9.32
CA GLU A 21 4.62 1.69 -8.22
C GLU A 21 4.01 0.41 -7.63
N VAL A 22 4.88 -0.51 -7.19
CA VAL A 22 4.50 -1.80 -6.61
C VAL A 22 5.17 -1.95 -5.26
N PHE A 23 4.36 -2.28 -4.24
CA PHE A 23 4.81 -2.43 -2.86
C PHE A 23 4.44 -3.82 -2.36
N ARG A 24 5.33 -4.43 -1.55
CA ARG A 24 5.06 -5.68 -0.83
C ARG A 24 5.04 -5.39 0.66
N LEU A 25 3.87 -5.52 1.26
CA LEU A 25 3.72 -5.48 2.71
C LEU A 25 3.78 -6.91 3.28
N PRO A 26 4.48 -7.13 4.39
CA PRO A 26 4.45 -8.40 5.11
C PRO A 26 3.02 -8.84 5.48
N ALA A 27 2.83 -10.15 5.65
CA ALA A 27 1.56 -10.68 6.14
C ALA A 27 1.27 -10.14 7.55
N GLY A 28 0.02 -9.73 7.79
CA GLY A 28 -0.39 -9.14 9.07
C GLY A 28 -0.10 -7.64 9.22
N SER A 29 0.47 -6.98 8.21
CA SER A 29 0.66 -5.52 8.24
C SER A 29 -0.66 -4.75 8.30
N VAL A 30 -0.68 -3.70 9.13
CA VAL A 30 -1.75 -2.70 9.17
C VAL A 30 -1.28 -1.47 8.41
N PHE A 31 -2.06 -1.07 7.40
CA PHE A 31 -1.74 0.08 6.56
C PHE A 31 -3.01 0.89 6.25
N TYR A 32 -2.80 2.15 5.87
CA TYR A 32 -3.83 3.02 5.31
C TYR A 32 -3.30 3.70 4.06
N VAL A 33 -4.23 4.11 3.19
CA VAL A 33 -3.91 4.87 1.99
C VAL A 33 -4.87 6.06 1.88
N SER A 34 -4.33 7.22 1.55
CA SER A 34 -5.10 8.43 1.26
C SER A 34 -4.78 8.96 -0.13
N SER A 35 -5.79 9.48 -0.83
CA SER A 35 -5.59 10.21 -2.07
C SER A 35 -5.23 11.66 -1.78
N GLU A 36 -4.28 12.21 -2.53
CA GLU A 36 -4.04 13.66 -2.49
C GLU A 36 -5.11 14.40 -3.31
N PRO A 37 -5.54 15.60 -2.88
CA PRO A 37 -6.39 16.47 -3.69
C PRO A 37 -5.66 16.81 -4.99
N SER A 38 -6.23 16.44 -6.13
CA SER A 38 -5.69 16.77 -7.45
C SER A 38 -6.71 17.59 -8.23
N GLU A 39 -6.24 18.69 -8.84
CA GLU A 39 -7.08 19.54 -9.69
C GLU A 39 -7.58 18.80 -10.94
N MET A 40 -6.74 17.91 -11.47
CA MET A 40 -7.13 16.87 -12.42
C MET A 40 -7.69 15.70 -11.62
N ARG A 41 -9.01 15.48 -11.63
CA ARG A 41 -9.80 14.47 -10.87
C ARG A 41 -9.36 12.98 -11.02
N ARG A 42 -8.08 12.66 -11.06
CA ARG A 42 -7.55 11.30 -11.17
C ARG A 42 -7.72 10.62 -9.82
N LYS A 43 -8.73 9.74 -9.74
CA LYS A 43 -8.96 8.90 -8.56
C LYS A 43 -7.77 7.95 -8.37
N LEU A 44 -7.29 7.85 -7.13
CA LEU A 44 -6.33 6.81 -6.76
C LEU A 44 -6.99 5.43 -6.88
N ARG A 45 -6.39 4.52 -7.64
CA ARG A 45 -6.85 3.13 -7.78
C ARG A 45 -5.74 2.21 -7.32
N LEU A 46 -6.09 1.28 -6.43
CA LEU A 46 -5.17 0.30 -5.86
C LEU A 46 -5.53 -1.09 -6.38
N HIS A 47 -4.51 -1.84 -6.77
CA HIS A 47 -4.63 -3.26 -7.08
C HIS A 47 -3.85 -4.03 -6.01
N ALA A 48 -4.52 -4.97 -5.35
CA ALA A 48 -3.92 -5.79 -4.31
C ALA A 48 -3.96 -7.26 -4.72
N ILE A 49 -2.82 -7.93 -4.62
CA ILE A 49 -2.69 -9.37 -4.86
C ILE A 49 -2.33 -9.98 -3.51
N PHE A 50 -3.17 -10.91 -3.05
CA PHE A 50 -2.94 -11.65 -1.82
C PHE A 50 -2.53 -13.07 -2.18
N THR A 51 -1.34 -13.49 -1.74
CA THR A 51 -0.92 -14.89 -1.85
C THR A 51 -1.55 -15.68 -0.72
N ASN A 52 -2.00 -16.89 -1.02
CA ASN A 52 -2.51 -17.78 0.02
C ASN A 52 -1.31 -18.42 0.72
N SER A 53 -1.32 -18.50 2.05
CA SER A 53 -0.20 -19.07 2.84
C SER A 53 0.07 -20.55 2.54
N ASN A 54 -0.79 -21.19 1.75
CA ASN A 54 -0.67 -22.58 1.35
C ASN A 54 0.35 -22.82 0.22
N ASP A 55 0.91 -21.76 -0.38
CA ASP A 55 1.92 -21.85 -1.44
C ASP A 55 3.37 -21.61 -0.93
N GLU A 56 3.60 -21.47 0.38
CA GLU A 56 4.94 -21.33 0.98
C GLU A 56 5.60 -22.67 1.41
N ILE A 57 5.28 -23.78 0.73
CA ILE A 57 6.04 -25.03 0.89
C ILE A 57 6.34 -25.64 -0.50
N ALA A 58 7.54 -25.34 -1.01
CA ALA A 58 8.33 -26.23 -1.86
C ALA A 58 9.82 -25.86 -1.75
#